data_AF-A0A8X6N923-F1
#
_entry.id   AF-A0A8X6N923-F1
#
_cell.length_a   1.000
_cell.length_b   1.000
_cell.length_c   1.000
_cell.angle_alpha   90.00
_cell.angle_beta   90.00
_cell.angle_gamma   90.00
#
_symmetry.space_group_name_H-M   'P 1'
#
loop_
_entity.id
_entity.type
_entity.pdbx_description
1 polymer ?
#
loop_
_entity_poly.entity_id
_entity_poly.type
_entity_poly.pdbx_seq_one_letter_code
_entity_poly.pdbx_strand_id
1 'polypeptide(L)'
;MLDTCLYVDDVISGADDISQALKISKDADTIMKNASMKLRKWNSNDQTLMKTWKYEGLETHSHHSENNSQVQLSKVLGIPWNVIHDYFTIYVKGLLELDT
;
A
#
# COMPACT_ATOMS: atom_id res chain seq x y z
N MET A 1 3.42 16.60 -3.13
CA MET A 1 2.81 15.26 -2.97
C MET A 1 3.78 14.15 -3.39
N LEU A 2 4.13 13.96 -4.67
CA LEU A 2 5.04 12.85 -5.05
C LEU A 2 6.48 13.03 -4.55
N ASP A 3 6.92 14.27 -4.33
CA ASP A 3 8.23 14.63 -3.78
C ASP A 3 8.53 14.02 -2.40
N THR A 4 7.50 13.67 -1.64
CA THR A 4 7.63 13.06 -0.31
C THR A 4 7.10 11.62 -0.24
N CYS A 5 6.35 11.19 -1.26
CA CYS A 5 5.61 9.93 -1.23
C CYS A 5 6.12 8.89 -2.25
N LEU A 6 7.01 9.27 -3.17
CA LEU A 6 7.59 8.37 -4.16
C LEU A 6 8.96 7.86 -3.70
N TYR A 7 9.11 6.54 -3.62
CA TYR A 7 10.40 5.88 -3.39
C TYR A 7 10.64 4.85 -4.49
N VAL A 8 11.57 5.16 -5.39
CA VAL A 8 11.86 4.34 -6.58
C VAL A 8 10.57 4.07 -7.37
N ASP A 9 10.03 2.86 -7.33
CA ASP A 9 8.81 2.43 -8.01
C ASP A 9 7.55 2.42 -7.12
N ASP A 10 7.69 2.63 -5.81
CA ASP A 10 6.60 2.63 -4.85
C ASP A 10 6.10 4.06 -4.56
N VAL A 11 4.78 4.26 -4.62
CA VAL A 11 4.11 5.45 -4.06
C VAL A 11 3.43 5.05 -2.75
N ILE A 12 3.82 5.67 -1.64
CA ILE A 12 3.33 5.39 -0.30
C ILE A 12 2.88 6.69 0.33
N SER A 13 1.63 6.75 0.77
CA SER A 13 1.06 7.92 1.44
C SER A 13 -0.03 7.48 2.43
N GLY A 14 -0.30 8.34 3.41
CA GLY A 14 -1.45 8.24 4.31
C GLY A 14 -2.31 9.50 4.25
N ALA A 15 -3.50 9.44 4.85
CA ALA A 15 -4.39 10.57 5.07
C ALA A 15 -5.34 10.29 6.25
N ASP A 16 -5.91 11.35 6.82
CA ASP A 16 -6.82 11.25 7.98
C ASP A 16 -8.25 10.84 7.59
N ASP A 17 -8.62 10.97 6.31
CA ASP A 17 -9.93 10.57 5.79
C ASP A 17 -9.88 10.01 4.36
N ILE A 18 -10.94 9.27 4.00
CA ILE A 18 -11.06 8.57 2.71
C ILE A 18 -11.08 9.56 1.53
N SER A 19 -11.67 10.74 1.68
CA SER A 19 -11.75 11.73 0.60
C SER A 19 -10.37 12.28 0.27
N GLN A 20 -9.58 12.61 1.30
CA GLN A 20 -8.19 13.03 1.14
C GLN A 20 -7.33 11.91 0.53
N ALA A 21 -7.45 10.67 1.00
CA ALA A 21 -6.73 9.53 0.44
C ALA A 21 -7.09 9.29 -1.05
N LEU A 22 -8.36 9.44 -1.41
CA LEU A 22 -8.81 9.36 -2.80
C LEU A 22 -8.24 10.49 -3.65
N LYS A 23 -8.21 11.72 -3.11
CA LYS A 23 -7.60 12.86 -3.81
C LYS A 23 -6.11 12.61 -4.06
N ILE A 24 -5.37 12.17 -3.05
CA ILE A 24 -3.93 11.86 -3.16
C ILE A 24 -3.69 10.80 -4.24
N SER A 25 -4.45 9.70 -4.22
CA SER A 25 -4.31 8.62 -5.21
C SER A 25 -4.64 9.09 -6.65
N LYS A 26 -5.67 9.92 -6.84
CA LYS A 26 -6.01 10.49 -8.15
C LYS A 26 -4.97 11.49 -8.65
N ASP A 27 -4.47 12.34 -7.77
CA ASP A 27 -3.40 13.29 -8.09
C ASP A 27 -2.13 12.51 -8.48
N ALA A 28 -1.80 11.44 -7.75
CA ALA A 28 -0.63 10.61 -8.03
C ALA A 28 -0.75 9.90 -9.38
N ASP A 29 -1.89 9.27 -9.64
CA ASP A 29 -2.18 8.59 -10.90
C ASP A 29 -2.13 9.56 -12.09
N THR A 30 -2.67 10.77 -11.95
CA THR A 30 -2.62 11.81 -12.98
C THR A 30 -1.20 12.25 -13.29
N ILE A 31 -0.40 12.54 -12.26
CA ILE A 31 0.99 12.97 -12.45
C ILE A 31 1.81 11.87 -13.13
N MET A 32 1.66 10.62 -12.69
CA MET A 32 2.39 9.49 -13.26
C MET A 32 1.96 9.21 -14.71
N LYS A 33 0.65 9.26 -15.00
CA LYS A 33 0.13 9.15 -16.37
C LYS A 33 0.69 10.22 -17.30
N ASN A 34 0.79 11.47 -16.83
CA ASN A 34 1.39 12.56 -17.60
C ASN A 34 2.88 12.32 -17.89
N ALA A 35 3.57 11.59 -17.01
CA ALA A 35 4.93 11.11 -17.23
C ALA A 35 5.01 9.80 -18.05
N SER A 36 3.91 9.35 -18.66
CA SER A 36 3.81 8.06 -19.36
C SER A 36 4.11 6.83 -18.49
N MET A 37 3.92 6.95 -17.18
CA MET A 37 4.06 5.88 -16.19
C MET A 37 2.68 5.43 -15.69
N LYS A 38 2.55 4.16 -15.33
CA LYS A 38 1.29 3.59 -14.83
C LYS A 38 1.46 3.09 -13.41
N LEU A 39 0.77 3.70 -12.46
CA LEU A 39 0.63 3.17 -11.11
C LEU A 39 -0.30 1.95 -11.12
N ARG A 40 0.08 0.91 -10.37
CA ARG A 40 -0.60 -0.38 -10.35
C ARG A 40 -0.58 -0.94 -8.93
N LYS A 41 -1.41 -1.96 -8.68
CA LYS A 41 -1.44 -2.71 -7.42
C LYS A 41 -1.78 -1.84 -6.20
N TRP A 42 -2.70 -0.89 -6.36
CA TRP A 42 -3.19 -0.05 -5.26
C TRP A 42 -3.70 -0.90 -4.09
N ASN A 43 -3.36 -0.50 -2.87
CA ASN A 43 -3.65 -1.23 -1.65
C ASN A 43 -3.84 -0.28 -0.46
N SER A 44 -4.75 -0.59 0.46
CA SER A 44 -5.05 0.23 1.64
C SER A 44 -5.64 -0.64 2.75
N ASN A 45 -5.42 -0.23 3.99
CA ASN A 45 -6.12 -0.75 5.17
C ASN A 45 -7.64 -0.46 5.16
N ASP A 46 -8.10 0.53 4.40
CA ASP A 46 -9.50 0.92 4.30
C ASP A 46 -10.22 0.21 3.12
N GLN A 47 -11.21 -0.64 3.45
CA GLN A 47 -11.97 -1.38 2.45
C GLN A 47 -12.87 -0.48 1.58
N THR A 48 -13.34 0.66 2.11
CA THR A 48 -14.17 1.60 1.36
C THR A 48 -13.36 2.25 0.27
N LEU A 49 -12.14 2.70 0.59
CA LEU A 49 -11.20 3.24 -0.38
C LEU A 49 -10.83 2.21 -1.45
N MET A 50 -10.56 0.96 -1.05
CA MET A 50 -10.29 -0.13 -1.99
C MET A 50 -11.45 -0.39 -2.97
N LYS A 51 -12.71 -0.32 -2.50
CA LYS A 51 -13.90 -0.42 -3.36
C LYS A 51 -14.02 0.78 -4.29
N THR A 52 -13.78 1.99 -3.79
CA THR A 52 -13.80 3.21 -4.59
C THR A 52 -12.77 3.19 -5.70
N TRP A 53 -11.54 2.74 -5.43
CA TRP A 53 -10.50 2.60 -6.46
C TRP A 53 -10.90 1.62 -7.56
N LYS A 54 -11.49 0.46 -7.19
CA LYS A 54 -12.01 -0.49 -8.18
C LYS A 54 -13.10 0.13 -9.06
N TYR A 55 -14.02 0.89 -8.46
CA TYR A 55 -15.08 1.59 -9.18
C TYR A 55 -14.52 2.65 -10.15
N GLU A 56 -13.47 3.37 -9.73
CA GLU A 56 -12.78 4.41 -10.52
C GLU A 56 -11.79 3.82 -11.56
N GLY A 57 -11.69 2.49 -11.68
CA GLY A 57 -10.84 1.82 -12.66
C GLY A 57 -9.34 1.80 -12.31
N LEU A 58 -8.98 2.08 -11.06
CA LEU A 58 -7.60 1.93 -10.57
C LEU A 58 -7.29 0.45 -10.32
N GLU A 59 -6.15 -0.01 -10.81
CA GLU A 59 -5.71 -1.41 -10.66
C GLU A 59 -5.34 -1.69 -9.19
N THR A 60 -6.28 -2.28 -8.44
CA THR A 60 -6.08 -2.68 -7.03
C THR A 60 -5.43 -4.05 -6.91
N HIS A 61 -4.80 -4.32 -5.77
CA HIS A 61 -4.23 -5.62 -5.47
C HIS A 61 -5.33 -6.68 -5.27
N SER A 62 -5.32 -7.74 -6.09
CA SER A 62 -6.45 -8.67 -6.31
C SER A 62 -6.77 -9.66 -5.18
N HIS A 63 -6.15 -9.54 -4.00
CA HIS A 63 -6.10 -10.63 -3.03
C HIS A 63 -7.03 -10.51 -1.81
N HIS A 64 -8.00 -9.59 -1.80
CA HIS A 64 -9.08 -9.61 -0.81
C HIS A 64 -10.06 -10.76 -1.11
N SER A 65 -9.64 -12.00 -0.87
CA SER A 65 -10.58 -13.13 -0.73
C SER A 65 -11.24 -13.00 0.64
N GLU A 66 -12.57 -12.88 0.65
CA GLU A 66 -13.39 -12.78 1.86
C GLU A 66 -13.31 -14.05 2.76
N ASN A 67 -12.60 -15.11 2.31
CA ASN A 67 -12.67 -16.44 2.90
C ASN A 67 -11.35 -17.04 3.42
N ASN A 68 -10.25 -16.28 3.53
CA ASN A 68 -9.01 -16.83 4.09
C ASN A 68 -8.46 -16.00 5.25
N SER A 69 -8.45 -16.61 6.43
CA SER A 69 -7.72 -16.20 7.65
C SER A 69 -6.19 -16.10 7.47
N GLN A 70 -5.69 -16.18 6.23
CA GLN A 70 -4.31 -15.86 5.90
C GLN A 70 -4.19 -14.35 5.89
N VAL A 71 -3.52 -13.82 6.91
CA VAL A 71 -3.00 -12.46 6.96
C VAL A 71 -2.50 -12.08 5.57
N GLN A 72 -3.15 -11.09 4.95
CA GLN A 72 -2.82 -10.62 3.62
C GLN A 72 -1.46 -9.92 3.72
N LEU A 73 -0.38 -10.70 3.59
CA LEU A 73 1.01 -10.28 3.70
C LEU A 73 1.39 -9.42 2.50
N SER A 74 0.89 -8.18 2.50
CA SER A 74 1.41 -7.15 1.62
C SER A 74 2.78 -6.74 2.14
N LYS A 75 3.66 -6.27 1.27
CA LYS A 75 4.94 -5.71 1.66
C LYS A 75 5.00 -4.26 1.22
N VAL A 76 5.53 -3.41 2.08
CA VAL A 76 5.86 -2.02 1.78
C VAL A 76 7.35 -1.87 2.00
N LEU A 77 8.10 -1.54 0.94
CA LEU A 77 9.57 -1.43 1.00
C LEU A 77 10.27 -2.70 1.56
N GLY A 78 9.73 -3.87 1.25
CA GLY A 78 10.24 -5.16 1.76
C GLY A 78 9.81 -5.52 3.19
N ILE A 79 9.15 -4.60 3.91
CA ILE A 79 8.63 -4.83 5.26
C ILE A 79 7.22 -5.43 5.17
N PRO A 80 6.94 -6.58 5.80
CA PRO A 80 5.59 -7.11 5.91
C PRO A 80 4.63 -6.11 6.56
N TRP A 81 3.50 -5.88 5.91
CA TRP A 81 2.40 -5.04 6.38
C TRP A 81 1.12 -5.87 6.49
N ASN A 82 0.55 -5.91 7.68
CA ASN A 82 -0.79 -6.44 7.91
C ASN A 82 -1.80 -5.34 7.57
N VAL A 83 -2.33 -5.39 6.35
CA VAL A 83 -3.26 -4.37 5.83
C VAL A 83 -4.54 -4.30 6.67
N ILE A 84 -5.02 -5.41 7.20
CA ILE A 84 -6.30 -5.48 7.93
C ILE A 84 -6.19 -4.82 9.31
N HIS A 85 -5.08 -5.02 10.00
CA HIS A 85 -4.87 -4.53 11.37
C HIS A 85 -3.95 -3.32 11.44
N ASP A 86 -3.45 -2.87 10.29
CA ASP A 86 -2.57 -1.72 10.10
C ASP A 86 -1.31 -1.70 10.98
N TYR A 87 -0.49 -2.74 10.86
CA TYR A 87 0.82 -2.77 11.49
C TYR A 87 1.89 -3.41 10.60
N PHE A 88 3.13 -2.99 10.80
CA PHE A 88 4.31 -3.59 10.18
C PHE A 88 4.95 -4.63 11.11
N THR A 89 5.52 -5.68 10.52
CA THR A 89 6.30 -6.68 11.26
C THR A 89 7.77 -6.59 10.85
N ILE A 90 8.66 -6.37 11.82
CA ILE A 90 10.10 -6.33 11.61
C ILE A 90 10.73 -7.50 12.36
N TYR A 91 11.55 -8.28 11.68
CA TYR A 91 12.32 -9.37 12.29
C TYR A 91 13.73 -8.89 12.59
N VAL A 92 14.07 -8.80 13.87
CA VAL A 92 15.43 -8.47 14.30
C VAL A 92 16.16 -9.79 14.55
N LYS A 93 17.10 -10.15 13.66
CA LYS A 93 18.05 -11.23 13.94
C LYS A 93 19.27 -10.63 14.64
N GLY A 94 19.57 -11.08 15.86
CA GLY A 94 20.79 -10.71 16.56
C GLY A 94 22.03 -11.12 15.75
N LEU A 95 23.03 -10.23 15.66
CA LEU A 95 24.25 -10.49 14.90
C LEU A 95 25.18 -11.51 15.59
N LEU A 96 25.00 -11.70 16.90
CA LEU A 96 25.75 -12.63 17.71
C LEU A 96 24.78 -13.70 18.22
N GLU A 97 24.99 -14.94 17.80
CA GLU A 97 24.50 -16.12 18.52
C GLU A 97 25.47 -16.29 19.69
N LEU A 98 25.10 -15.80 20.88
CA LEU A 98 25.82 -16.13 22.09
C LEU A 98 25.53 -17.61 22.36
N ASP A 99 26.47 -18.48 21.99
CA ASP A 99 26.48 -19.87 22.41
C ASP A 99 26.50 -19.89 23.95
N THR A 100 25.34 -20.13 24.56
CA THR A 100 25.20 -20.49 25.97
C THR A 100 25.23 -21.99 26.15
#